data_AF-E1ZGQ8-F1
#
_entry.id   AF-E1ZGQ8-F1
#
_cell.length_a   1.000
_cell.length_b   1.000
_cell.length_c   1.000
_cell.angle_alpha   90.00
_cell.angle_beta   90.00
_cell.angle_gamma   90.00
#
_symmetry.space_group_name_H-M   'P 1'
#
loop_
_entity.id
_entity.type
_entity.pdbx_description
1 polymer ?
#
loop_
_entity_poly.entity_id
_entity_poly.type
_entity_poly.pdbx_seq_one_letter_code
_entity_poly.pdbx_strand_id
1 'polypeptide(L)'
;MGQAGAAPVLDPQALQRAELGARVLRHLAGIDQSPELADGIKVLPVLLEPPRAWHTLTAGVAEHGVAAFRGSLSPRRYPIPRFHTLAHCACQLTSSSGGRRFRAKPINLFLALLFEQIPAAVALAGLPPVRLDRYDLHHGHLLYAPSCEQLGLLLHAREYPATHAERFDVSLGNCQADSSLEFDEAGMDHRNIVWIGGRLACLDVSAPALRPLLMPGLELPRTVLEADLGQPLADVNFFGELAGRKSAERLFVCVPGD
;
A
#
# COMPACT_ATOMS: atom_id res chain seq x y z
N MET A 1 35.56 -3.34 27.54
CA MET A 1 35.67 -2.52 26.31
C MET A 1 34.63 -3.03 25.33
N GLY A 2 33.44 -2.42 25.32
CA GLY A 2 32.39 -2.74 24.35
C GLY A 2 32.73 -2.07 23.02
N GLN A 3 32.79 -2.85 21.95
CA GLN A 3 32.87 -2.31 20.60
C GLN A 3 31.55 -1.61 20.29
N ALA A 4 31.60 -0.30 20.10
CA ALA A 4 30.50 0.45 19.51
C ALA A 4 30.31 -0.09 18.09
N GLY A 5 29.17 -0.75 17.85
CA GLY A 5 28.78 -1.17 16.50
C GLY A 5 28.66 0.09 15.64
N ALA A 6 29.45 0.15 14.57
CA ALA A 6 29.33 1.20 13.57
C ALA A 6 27.88 1.24 13.07
N ALA A 7 27.29 2.44 13.03
CA ALA A 7 25.98 2.62 12.42
C ALA A 7 26.03 2.07 10.98
N PRO A 8 25.04 1.28 10.54
CA PRO A 8 25.02 0.76 9.18
C PRO A 8 25.09 1.94 8.20
N VAL A 9 26.05 1.88 7.28
CA VAL A 9 26.13 2.84 6.18
C VAL A 9 24.86 2.65 5.36
N LEU A 10 23.95 3.63 5.41
CA LEU A 10 22.73 3.61 4.61
C LEU A 10 23.13 3.68 3.13
N ASP A 11 22.55 2.79 2.33
CA ASP A 11 22.70 2.79 0.88
C ASP A 11 22.35 4.19 0.32
N PRO A 12 23.28 4.90 -0.35
CA PRO A 12 23.02 6.22 -0.91
C PRO A 12 21.82 6.26 -1.85
N GLN A 13 21.54 5.16 -2.56
CA GLN A 13 20.36 5.09 -3.42
C GLN A 13 19.07 5.03 -2.59
N ALA A 14 19.04 4.25 -1.51
CA ALA A 14 17.92 4.22 -0.58
C ALA A 14 17.65 5.60 0.05
N LEU A 15 18.70 6.35 0.40
CA LEU A 15 18.55 7.73 0.89
C LEU A 15 17.90 8.65 -0.16
N GLN A 16 18.37 8.60 -1.42
CA GLN A 16 17.77 9.39 -2.50
C GLN A 16 16.30 9.03 -2.75
N ARG A 17 15.95 7.74 -2.69
CA ARG A 17 14.55 7.29 -2.79
C ARG A 17 13.71 7.81 -1.65
N ALA A 18 14.21 7.72 -0.41
CA ALA A 18 13.53 8.23 0.77
C ALA A 18 13.30 9.75 0.70
N GLU A 19 14.28 10.52 0.22
CA GLU A 19 14.14 11.97 0.01
C GLU A 19 13.09 12.31 -1.05
N LEU A 20 13.08 11.58 -2.17
CA LEU A 20 12.05 11.74 -3.21
C LEU A 20 10.67 11.33 -2.70
N GLY A 21 10.55 10.23 -1.98
CA GLY A 21 9.31 9.76 -1.37
C GLY A 21 8.75 10.79 -0.38
N ALA A 22 9.60 11.35 0.48
CA ALA A 22 9.23 12.44 1.37
C ALA A 22 8.70 13.67 0.61
N ARG A 23 9.32 14.06 -0.52
CA ARG A 23 8.85 15.15 -1.37
C ARG A 23 7.49 14.85 -2.01
N VAL A 24 7.29 13.64 -2.52
CA VAL A 24 5.98 13.19 -3.06
C VAL A 24 4.89 13.30 -2.01
N LEU A 25 5.14 12.80 -0.79
CA LEU A 25 4.15 12.85 0.28
C LEU A 25 3.84 14.27 0.73
N ARG A 26 4.85 15.14 0.88
CA ARG A 26 4.64 16.56 1.21
C ARG A 26 3.86 17.30 0.12
N HIS A 27 4.11 16.96 -1.14
CA HIS A 27 3.34 17.50 -2.27
C HIS A 27 1.87 17.07 -2.23
N LEU A 28 1.62 15.77 -2.05
CA LEU A 28 0.26 15.24 -1.93
C LEU A 28 -0.46 15.79 -0.70
N ALA A 29 0.22 15.92 0.43
CA ALA A 29 -0.32 16.51 1.65
C ALA A 29 -0.60 18.04 1.54
N GLY A 30 -0.22 18.68 0.43
CA GLY A 30 -0.41 20.11 0.20
C GLY A 30 0.49 21.01 1.05
N ILE A 31 1.60 20.46 1.57
CA ILE A 31 2.57 21.21 2.38
C ILE A 31 3.53 21.98 1.47
N ASP A 32 4.06 21.30 0.44
CA ASP A 32 4.97 21.89 -0.54
C ASP A 32 4.41 21.75 -1.96
N GLN A 33 4.74 22.68 -2.84
CA GLN A 33 4.48 22.51 -4.27
C GLN A 33 5.76 22.05 -4.96
N SER A 34 5.66 20.97 -5.70
CA SER A 34 6.76 20.35 -6.45
C SER A 34 6.29 20.21 -7.91
N PRO A 35 6.30 21.30 -8.71
CA PRO A 35 5.79 21.30 -10.08
C PRO A 35 6.40 20.22 -10.96
N GLU A 36 7.66 19.85 -10.70
CA GLU A 36 8.38 18.76 -11.37
C GLU A 36 7.76 17.38 -11.17
N LEU A 37 6.90 17.21 -10.15
CA LEU A 37 6.19 15.95 -9.89
C LEU A 37 4.80 15.91 -10.55
N ALA A 38 4.30 17.04 -11.07
CA ALA A 38 2.93 17.18 -11.55
C ALA A 38 2.59 16.19 -12.68
N ASP A 39 3.55 15.93 -13.57
CA ASP A 39 3.34 15.02 -14.70
C ASP A 39 3.17 13.56 -14.23
N GLY A 40 3.87 13.17 -13.16
CA GLY A 40 3.87 11.82 -12.61
C GLY A 40 2.78 11.55 -11.57
N ILE A 41 2.09 12.58 -11.07
CA ILE A 41 1.08 12.41 -10.02
C ILE A 41 -0.31 12.62 -10.61
N LYS A 42 -1.13 11.56 -10.63
CA LYS A 42 -2.52 11.61 -11.07
C LYS A 42 -3.44 11.57 -9.86
N VAL A 43 -3.98 12.72 -9.46
CA VAL A 43 -4.94 12.79 -8.35
C VAL A 43 -6.25 12.09 -8.76
N LEU A 44 -6.69 11.16 -7.93
CA LEU A 44 -7.90 10.38 -8.15
C LEU A 44 -9.10 11.06 -7.47
N PRO A 45 -10.27 11.12 -8.13
CA PRO A 45 -11.46 11.78 -7.59
C PRO A 45 -12.14 10.91 -6.53
N VAL A 46 -11.58 10.91 -5.32
CA VAL A 46 -12.16 10.25 -4.14
C VAL A 46 -12.57 11.29 -3.12
N LEU A 47 -13.82 11.20 -2.65
CA LEU A 47 -14.39 12.05 -1.61
C LEU A 47 -14.53 11.22 -0.33
N LEU A 48 -13.42 11.03 0.37
CA LEU A 48 -13.39 10.34 1.66
C LEU A 48 -12.61 11.16 2.69
N GLU A 49 -13.35 11.72 3.63
CA GLU A 49 -12.77 12.39 4.79
C GLU A 49 -12.35 11.36 5.84
N PRO A 50 -11.11 11.44 6.36
CA PRO A 50 -10.69 10.57 7.45
C PRO A 50 -11.53 10.83 8.70
N PRO A 51 -11.93 9.79 9.44
CA PRO A 51 -12.70 9.98 10.67
C PRO A 51 -11.82 10.62 11.76
N ARG A 52 -12.43 11.30 12.75
CA ARG A 52 -11.70 11.87 13.91
C ARG A 52 -10.71 10.89 14.56
N ALA A 53 -11.08 9.61 14.64
CA ALA A 53 -10.23 8.56 15.19
C ALA A 53 -8.92 8.35 14.41
N TRP A 54 -8.90 8.63 13.10
CA TRP A 54 -7.69 8.63 12.26
C TRP A 54 -6.71 9.72 12.71
N HIS A 55 -7.20 10.93 12.97
CA HIS A 55 -6.37 12.02 13.47
C HIS A 55 -5.83 11.73 14.88
N THR A 56 -6.66 11.18 15.76
CA THR A 56 -6.20 10.73 17.09
C THR A 56 -5.12 9.66 16.99
N LEU A 57 -5.29 8.70 16.08
CA LEU A 57 -4.27 7.67 15.82
C LEU A 57 -2.97 8.29 15.28
N THR A 58 -3.09 9.22 14.32
CA THR A 58 -1.95 9.93 13.73
C THR A 58 -1.14 10.66 14.79
N ALA A 59 -1.79 11.45 15.64
CA ALA A 59 -1.14 12.17 16.74
C ALA A 59 -0.47 11.19 17.73
N GLY A 60 -1.16 10.11 18.10
CA GLY A 60 -0.60 9.09 18.99
C GLY A 60 0.64 8.39 18.39
N VAL A 61 0.63 8.12 17.08
CA VAL A 61 1.80 7.55 16.39
C VAL A 61 2.95 8.56 16.30
N ALA A 62 2.66 9.85 16.07
CA ALA A 62 3.69 10.89 16.10
C ALA A 62 4.38 10.97 17.47
N GLU A 63 3.61 10.83 18.56
CA GLU A 63 4.11 10.97 19.93
C GLU A 63 4.76 9.68 20.49
N HIS A 64 4.21 8.51 20.16
CA HIS A 64 4.57 7.24 20.79
C HIS A 64 4.91 6.13 19.79
N GLY A 65 4.97 6.44 18.51
CA GLY A 65 5.36 5.53 17.44
C GLY A 65 4.50 4.26 17.34
N VAL A 66 5.17 3.14 17.06
CA VAL A 66 4.55 1.82 16.86
C VAL A 66 3.75 1.36 18.07
N ALA A 67 4.08 1.80 19.29
CA ALA A 67 3.35 1.42 20.50
C ALA A 67 1.91 1.95 20.49
N ALA A 68 1.70 3.22 20.12
CA ALA A 68 0.36 3.79 19.96
C ALA A 68 -0.42 3.10 18.84
N PHE A 69 0.24 2.81 17.70
CA PHE A 69 -0.37 2.05 16.62
C PHE A 69 -0.87 0.68 17.10
N ARG A 70 0.00 -0.11 17.76
CA ARG A 70 -0.37 -1.43 18.30
C ARG A 70 -1.50 -1.34 19.33
N GLY A 71 -1.49 -0.32 20.19
CA GLY A 71 -2.55 -0.05 21.16
C GLY A 71 -3.92 0.24 20.53
N SER A 72 -3.93 0.78 19.30
CA SER A 72 -5.15 1.08 18.55
C SER A 72 -5.85 -0.16 17.96
N LEU A 73 -5.13 -1.29 17.85
CA LEU A 73 -5.65 -2.53 17.30
C LEU A 73 -6.47 -3.32 18.34
N SER A 74 -7.49 -4.01 17.86
CA SER A 74 -8.26 -4.96 18.65
C SER A 74 -7.37 -6.14 19.06
N PRO A 75 -7.49 -6.64 20.30
CA PRO A 75 -6.75 -7.83 20.72
C PRO A 75 -7.19 -9.08 19.95
N ARG A 76 -8.41 -9.08 19.39
CA ARG A 76 -8.96 -10.20 18.63
C ARG A 76 -8.27 -10.34 17.28
N ARG A 77 -7.69 -11.51 17.04
CA ARG A 77 -7.21 -11.94 15.71
C ARG A 77 -8.33 -12.66 14.95
N TYR A 78 -8.36 -12.46 13.65
CA TYR A 78 -9.26 -13.10 12.72
C TYR A 78 -8.45 -13.92 11.73
N PRO A 79 -8.82 -15.18 11.45
CA PRO A 79 -8.17 -15.96 10.42
C PRO A 79 -8.36 -15.26 9.07
N ILE A 80 -7.29 -15.18 8.30
CA ILE A 80 -7.34 -14.66 6.94
C ILE A 80 -7.95 -15.75 6.05
N PRO A 81 -8.90 -15.42 5.17
CA PRO A 81 -9.52 -16.41 4.31
C PRO A 81 -8.47 -17.07 3.41
N ARG A 82 -8.65 -18.37 3.16
CA ARG A 82 -7.87 -19.10 2.15
C ARG A 82 -8.66 -19.05 0.85
N PHE A 83 -8.05 -18.60 -0.23
CA PHE A 83 -8.72 -18.46 -1.52
C PHE A 83 -8.44 -19.64 -2.48
N HIS A 84 -7.80 -20.71 -2.03
CA HIS A 84 -7.38 -21.82 -2.88
C HIS A 84 -8.53 -22.68 -3.42
N THR A 85 -8.34 -23.14 -4.65
CA THR A 85 -9.12 -24.22 -5.28
C THR A 85 -8.46 -25.61 -5.07
N LEU A 86 -7.14 -25.67 -4.86
CA LEU A 86 -6.36 -26.92 -4.74
C LEU A 86 -5.63 -27.02 -3.39
N ALA A 87 -5.69 -28.21 -2.78
CA ALA A 87 -5.19 -28.47 -1.42
C ALA A 87 -3.66 -28.34 -1.23
N HIS A 88 -2.87 -28.33 -2.31
CA HIS A 88 -1.41 -28.27 -2.27
C HIS A 88 -0.83 -26.88 -2.53
N CYS A 89 -1.65 -25.91 -2.94
CA CYS A 89 -1.23 -24.51 -3.06
C CYS A 89 -1.44 -23.83 -1.71
N ALA A 90 -0.37 -23.45 -1.04
CA ALA A 90 -0.42 -22.61 0.16
C ALA A 90 0.02 -21.19 -0.20
N CYS A 91 -0.75 -20.49 -1.03
CA CYS A 91 -0.65 -19.03 -1.13
C CYS A 91 -0.98 -18.40 0.22
N GLN A 92 -0.10 -17.52 0.63
CA GLN A 92 -0.28 -16.65 1.77
C GLN A 92 -0.27 -15.21 1.25
N LEU A 93 -1.45 -14.68 0.90
CA LEU A 93 -1.62 -13.30 0.37
C LEU A 93 -1.18 -12.22 1.37
N THR A 94 -0.85 -12.60 2.59
CA THR A 94 -0.61 -11.72 3.73
C THR A 94 0.61 -12.18 4.50
N SER A 95 1.33 -11.24 5.11
CA SER A 95 2.52 -11.52 5.92
C SER A 95 2.27 -12.46 7.12
N SER A 96 1.02 -12.62 7.55
CA SER A 96 0.60 -13.56 8.60
C SER A 96 -0.61 -14.41 8.17
N SER A 97 -0.96 -15.46 8.93
CA SER A 97 -2.18 -16.25 8.72
C SER A 97 -3.43 -15.65 9.38
N GLY A 98 -3.29 -14.52 10.09
CA GLY A 98 -4.36 -13.89 10.84
C GLY A 98 -4.16 -12.40 11.02
N GLY A 99 -5.21 -11.62 10.74
CA GLY A 99 -5.21 -10.17 10.84
C GLY A 99 -6.01 -9.65 12.02
N ARG A 100 -5.77 -8.40 12.39
CA ARG A 100 -6.54 -7.64 13.37
C ARG A 100 -7.41 -6.60 12.67
N ARG A 101 -8.19 -5.87 13.47
CA ARG A 101 -8.92 -4.67 13.06
C ARG A 101 -8.66 -3.57 14.08
N PHE A 102 -8.87 -2.32 13.70
CA PHE A 102 -8.81 -1.20 14.66
C PHE A 102 -9.94 -1.31 15.68
N ARG A 103 -9.68 -0.89 16.92
CA ARG A 103 -10.71 -0.75 17.97
C ARG A 103 -11.77 0.26 17.56
N ALA A 104 -11.34 1.36 16.94
CA ALA A 104 -12.20 2.37 16.38
C ALA A 104 -12.83 1.87 15.07
N LYS A 105 -14.08 1.40 15.13
CA LYS A 105 -14.85 0.95 13.96
C LYS A 105 -14.83 1.92 12.77
N PRO A 106 -14.91 3.26 12.97
CA PRO A 106 -14.83 4.20 11.85
C PRO A 106 -13.55 4.09 11.02
N ILE A 107 -12.40 3.76 11.62
CA ILE A 107 -11.14 3.57 10.87
C ILE A 107 -11.25 2.37 9.93
N ASN A 108 -11.80 1.24 10.42
CA ASN A 108 -11.97 0.06 9.58
C ASN A 108 -12.92 0.32 8.39
N LEU A 109 -14.00 1.07 8.63
CA LEU A 109 -14.94 1.43 7.57
C LEU A 109 -14.32 2.40 6.56
N PHE A 110 -13.60 3.41 7.05
CA PHE A 110 -12.88 4.37 6.21
C PHE A 110 -11.89 3.66 5.26
N LEU A 111 -11.03 2.79 5.79
CA LEU A 111 -10.08 2.04 4.96
C LEU A 111 -10.80 1.12 3.97
N ALA A 112 -11.85 0.41 4.39
CA ALA A 112 -12.61 -0.44 3.49
C ALA A 112 -13.26 0.34 2.33
N LEU A 113 -13.87 1.50 2.63
CA LEU A 113 -14.44 2.37 1.62
C LEU A 113 -13.37 2.94 0.67
N LEU A 114 -12.16 3.19 1.16
CA LEU A 114 -11.05 3.64 0.33
C LEU A 114 -10.71 2.59 -0.74
N PHE A 115 -10.59 1.32 -0.37
CA PHE A 115 -10.43 0.22 -1.33
C PHE A 115 -11.60 0.17 -2.32
N GLU A 116 -12.84 0.20 -1.83
CA GLU A 116 -14.05 0.10 -2.65
C GLU A 116 -14.21 1.23 -3.69
N GLN A 117 -13.66 2.42 -3.41
CA GLN A 117 -13.75 3.57 -4.32
C GLN A 117 -12.65 3.62 -5.39
N ILE A 118 -11.51 2.94 -5.18
CA ILE A 118 -10.37 2.99 -6.12
C ILE A 118 -10.75 2.61 -7.55
N PRO A 119 -11.45 1.48 -7.83
CA PRO A 119 -11.79 1.09 -9.20
C PRO A 119 -12.54 2.18 -9.97
N ALA A 120 -13.53 2.82 -9.34
CA ALA A 120 -14.30 3.88 -9.95
C ALA A 120 -13.48 5.15 -10.14
N ALA A 121 -12.66 5.52 -9.15
CA ALA A 121 -11.82 6.71 -9.22
C ALA A 121 -10.73 6.61 -10.30
N VAL A 122 -10.10 5.45 -10.44
CA VAL A 122 -9.13 5.13 -11.49
C VAL A 122 -9.80 5.21 -12.87
N ALA A 123 -10.99 4.63 -13.03
CA ALA A 123 -11.72 4.69 -14.30
C ALA A 123 -12.10 6.14 -14.69
N LEU A 124 -12.56 6.95 -13.73
CA LEU A 124 -12.86 8.37 -13.96
C LEU A 124 -11.62 9.20 -14.34
N ALA A 125 -10.45 8.81 -13.85
CA ALA A 125 -9.17 9.42 -14.21
C ALA A 125 -8.62 8.95 -15.57
N GLY A 126 -9.31 8.04 -16.26
CA GLY A 126 -8.87 7.51 -17.56
C GLY A 126 -7.65 6.58 -17.46
N LEU A 127 -7.41 6.01 -16.29
CA LEU A 127 -6.26 5.12 -16.02
C LEU A 127 -6.61 3.65 -16.31
N PRO A 128 -5.60 2.77 -16.46
CA PRO A 128 -5.82 1.34 -16.66
C PRO A 128 -6.71 0.75 -15.55
N PRO A 129 -7.65 -0.15 -15.89
CA PRO A 129 -8.64 -0.64 -14.94
C PRO A 129 -8.00 -1.38 -13.77
N VAL A 130 -8.61 -1.23 -12.59
CA VAL A 130 -8.25 -1.92 -11.35
C VAL A 130 -9.46 -2.69 -10.83
N ARG A 131 -9.25 -3.93 -10.38
CA ARG A 131 -10.25 -4.82 -9.79
C ARG A 131 -9.93 -5.08 -8.32
N LEU A 132 -10.98 -5.28 -7.53
CA LEU A 132 -10.85 -5.69 -6.12
C LEU A 132 -10.94 -7.20 -6.03
N ASP A 133 -9.79 -7.84 -6.18
CA ASP A 133 -9.61 -9.27 -6.01
C ASP A 133 -8.18 -9.58 -5.54
N ARG A 134 -7.94 -10.83 -5.21
CA ARG A 134 -6.65 -11.33 -4.71
C ARG A 134 -5.47 -11.18 -5.68
N TYR A 135 -5.69 -10.90 -6.96
CA TYR A 135 -4.61 -10.80 -7.95
C TYR A 135 -4.29 -9.35 -8.29
N ASP A 136 -5.30 -8.50 -8.29
CA ASP A 136 -5.16 -7.08 -8.56
C ASP A 136 -5.07 -6.32 -7.22
N LEU A 137 -6.03 -5.47 -6.88
CA LEU A 137 -5.97 -4.66 -5.67
C LEU A 137 -6.65 -5.34 -4.47
N HIS A 138 -5.83 -5.80 -3.54
CA HIS A 138 -6.28 -6.26 -2.21
C HIS A 138 -5.32 -5.86 -1.08
N HIS A 139 -4.16 -5.30 -1.42
CA HIS A 139 -3.04 -5.11 -0.52
C HIS A 139 -2.58 -3.64 -0.48
N GLY A 140 -2.12 -3.21 0.69
CA GLY A 140 -1.42 -1.95 0.87
C GLY A 140 -0.69 -1.89 2.20
N HIS A 141 0.19 -0.90 2.34
CA HIS A 141 1.03 -0.66 3.50
C HIS A 141 0.60 0.63 4.20
N LEU A 142 0.16 0.49 5.45
CA LEU A 142 -0.06 1.62 6.33
C LEU A 142 1.31 2.09 6.83
N LEU A 143 1.57 3.38 6.64
CA LEU A 143 2.82 4.02 7.04
C LEU A 143 2.56 5.31 7.80
N TYR A 144 3.52 5.70 8.63
CA TYR A 144 3.62 7.05 9.17
C TYR A 144 4.69 7.80 8.40
N ALA A 145 4.38 9.01 7.93
CA ALA A 145 5.26 9.86 7.16
C ALA A 145 5.73 11.03 8.03
N PRO A 146 6.96 10.98 8.61
CA PRO A 146 7.47 12.05 9.46
C PRO A 146 7.64 13.38 8.70
N SER A 147 7.87 13.32 7.39
CA SER A 147 8.05 14.49 6.53
C SER A 147 6.83 15.41 6.48
N CYS A 148 5.65 14.90 6.80
CA CYS A 148 4.38 15.64 6.84
C CYS A 148 3.54 15.34 8.08
N GLU A 149 4.08 14.61 9.06
CA GLU A 149 3.43 14.16 10.30
C GLU A 149 2.06 13.49 10.10
N GLN A 150 1.92 12.67 9.05
CA GLN A 150 0.65 12.05 8.69
C GLN A 150 0.74 10.54 8.55
N LEU A 151 -0.38 9.87 8.84
CA LEU A 151 -0.59 8.50 8.38
C LEU A 151 -0.97 8.50 6.90
N GLY A 152 -0.37 7.59 6.15
CA GLY A 152 -0.65 7.35 4.75
C GLY A 152 -0.84 5.87 4.45
N LEU A 153 -1.37 5.58 3.27
CA LEU A 153 -1.52 4.23 2.75
C LEU A 153 -0.87 4.17 1.36
N LEU A 154 0.10 3.29 1.17
CA LEU A 154 0.59 2.90 -0.15
C LEU A 154 -0.15 1.64 -0.56
N LEU A 155 -0.85 1.64 -1.69
CA LEU A 155 -1.53 0.49 -2.23
C LEU A 155 -0.86 0.03 -3.52
N HIS A 156 -0.92 -1.27 -3.75
CA HIS A 156 -0.41 -1.89 -4.96
C HIS A 156 -1.56 -2.53 -5.72
N ALA A 157 -1.89 -1.96 -6.86
CA ALA A 157 -2.69 -2.67 -7.86
C ALA A 157 -1.81 -3.67 -8.61
N ARG A 158 -2.46 -4.57 -9.35
CA ARG A 158 -1.81 -5.55 -10.21
C ARG A 158 -0.74 -6.37 -9.50
N GLU A 159 -1.05 -6.84 -8.30
CA GLU A 159 -0.10 -7.48 -7.40
C GLU A 159 0.45 -8.80 -7.94
N TYR A 160 -0.40 -9.59 -8.59
CA TYR A 160 -0.03 -10.90 -9.12
C TYR A 160 -0.44 -11.05 -10.59
N PRO A 161 0.27 -10.41 -11.55
CA PRO A 161 0.07 -10.67 -12.97
C PRO A 161 0.35 -12.15 -13.29
N ALA A 162 -0.42 -12.74 -14.18
CA ALA A 162 -0.25 -14.11 -14.65
C ALA A 162 1.13 -14.29 -15.30
N THR A 163 1.78 -15.42 -15.00
CA THR A 163 3.05 -15.78 -15.65
C THR A 163 2.83 -15.96 -17.15
N HIS A 164 3.70 -15.37 -17.95
CA HIS A 164 3.66 -15.50 -19.40
C HIS A 164 5.08 -15.50 -19.96
N ALA A 165 5.49 -16.56 -20.64
CA ALA A 165 6.87 -16.78 -21.08
C ALA A 165 7.49 -15.59 -21.85
N GLU A 166 6.69 -14.87 -22.63
CA GLU A 166 7.18 -13.76 -23.45
C GLU A 166 6.96 -12.37 -22.84
N ARG A 167 6.00 -12.21 -21.91
CA ARG A 167 5.55 -10.90 -21.41
C ARG A 167 5.89 -10.67 -19.95
N PHE A 168 5.92 -11.73 -19.16
CA PHE A 168 6.17 -11.70 -17.71
C PHE A 168 6.60 -13.09 -17.23
N ASP A 169 7.85 -13.46 -17.50
CA ASP A 169 8.43 -14.75 -17.08
C ASP A 169 8.99 -14.66 -15.65
N VAL A 170 8.14 -14.20 -14.72
CA VAL A 170 8.46 -14.09 -13.30
C VAL A 170 7.47 -14.90 -12.49
N SER A 171 8.01 -15.81 -11.67
CA SER A 171 7.24 -16.53 -10.67
C SER A 171 7.15 -15.73 -9.38
N LEU A 172 5.95 -15.27 -9.05
CA LEU A 172 5.61 -14.58 -7.80
C LEU A 172 5.10 -15.56 -6.73
N GLY A 173 5.36 -16.86 -6.92
CA GLY A 173 4.95 -17.93 -6.03
C GLY A 173 3.48 -18.33 -6.15
N ASN A 174 3.00 -19.09 -5.15
CA ASN A 174 1.68 -19.74 -5.20
C ASN A 174 0.50 -18.76 -5.31
N CYS A 175 0.68 -17.49 -4.94
CA CYS A 175 -0.39 -16.48 -5.00
C CYS A 175 -0.70 -16.00 -6.42
N GLN A 176 0.25 -16.21 -7.34
CA GLN A 176 0.08 -15.97 -8.78
C GLN A 176 -0.70 -17.09 -9.49
N ALA A 177 -0.84 -18.26 -8.86
CA ALA A 177 -1.48 -19.42 -9.47
C ALA A 177 -2.91 -19.10 -9.90
N ASP A 178 -3.25 -19.48 -11.12
CA ASP A 178 -4.55 -19.20 -11.77
C ASP A 178 -4.90 -17.71 -11.86
N SER A 179 -3.91 -16.82 -11.79
CA SER A 179 -4.15 -15.40 -12.03
C SER A 179 -4.68 -15.19 -13.45
N SER A 180 -5.77 -14.45 -13.55
CA SER A 180 -6.33 -14.00 -14.84
C SER A 180 -5.89 -12.59 -15.20
N LEU A 181 -5.07 -11.97 -14.35
CA LEU A 181 -4.58 -10.62 -14.56
C LEU A 181 -3.43 -10.64 -15.56
N GLU A 182 -3.62 -10.09 -16.75
CA GLU A 182 -2.52 -9.98 -17.70
C GLU A 182 -1.50 -8.93 -17.28
N PHE A 183 -0.22 -9.21 -17.55
CA PHE A 183 0.82 -8.21 -17.47
C PHE A 183 0.63 -7.16 -18.57
N ASP A 184 0.64 -5.89 -18.17
CA ASP A 184 0.38 -4.73 -19.01
C ASP A 184 1.27 -3.59 -18.50
N GLU A 185 2.26 -3.18 -19.31
CA GLU A 185 3.28 -2.19 -18.91
C GLU A 185 2.65 -0.87 -18.47
N ALA A 186 1.66 -0.37 -19.22
CA ALA A 186 0.98 0.88 -18.89
C ALA A 186 0.25 0.77 -17.54
N GLY A 187 -0.38 -0.38 -17.29
CA GLY A 187 -0.97 -0.70 -15.99
C GLY A 187 0.03 -0.77 -14.86
N MET A 188 1.20 -1.36 -15.10
CA MET A 188 2.27 -1.48 -14.11
C MET A 188 2.89 -0.13 -13.77
N ASP A 189 3.02 0.77 -14.74
CA ASP A 189 3.51 2.14 -14.50
C ASP A 189 2.58 2.94 -13.57
N HIS A 190 1.30 2.56 -13.47
CA HIS A 190 0.27 3.24 -12.66
C HIS A 190 -0.15 2.45 -11.41
N ARG A 191 0.56 1.38 -11.06
CA ARG A 191 0.11 0.44 -10.03
C ARG A 191 0.20 0.97 -8.60
N ASN A 192 1.09 1.94 -8.35
CA ASN A 192 1.34 2.47 -7.01
C ASN A 192 0.34 3.60 -6.74
N ILE A 193 -0.53 3.39 -5.76
CA ILE A 193 -1.56 4.36 -5.38
C ILE A 193 -1.29 4.80 -3.96
N VAL A 194 -1.23 6.10 -3.71
CA VAL A 194 -0.95 6.66 -2.39
C VAL A 194 -2.16 7.44 -1.90
N TRP A 195 -2.58 7.17 -0.67
CA TRP A 195 -3.49 8.03 0.07
C TRP A 195 -2.75 8.74 1.19
N ILE A 196 -2.80 10.08 1.22
CA ILE A 196 -2.28 10.89 2.32
C ILE A 196 -2.96 12.26 2.34
N GLY A 197 -3.18 12.84 3.53
CA GLY A 197 -3.76 14.19 3.65
C GLY A 197 -5.13 14.36 3.01
N GLY A 198 -5.95 13.31 3.00
CA GLY A 198 -7.27 13.34 2.35
C GLY A 198 -7.22 13.24 0.83
N ARG A 199 -6.04 13.07 0.23
CA ARG A 199 -5.86 12.95 -1.22
C ARG A 199 -5.45 11.54 -1.58
N LEU A 200 -6.11 10.99 -2.59
CA LEU A 200 -5.73 9.76 -3.24
C LEU A 200 -5.07 10.10 -4.58
N ALA A 201 -3.92 9.51 -4.87
CA ALA A 201 -3.22 9.71 -6.13
C ALA A 201 -2.58 8.42 -6.63
N CYS A 202 -2.57 8.26 -7.95
CA CYS A 202 -1.78 7.26 -8.63
C CYS A 202 -0.42 7.87 -8.99
N LEU A 203 0.66 7.12 -8.76
CA LEU A 203 2.02 7.47 -9.15
C LEU A 203 2.33 6.80 -10.48
N ASP A 204 2.52 7.63 -11.52
CA ASP A 204 3.02 7.20 -12.83
C ASP A 204 4.55 7.15 -12.78
N VAL A 205 5.09 5.94 -12.60
CA VAL A 205 6.54 5.73 -12.51
C VAL A 205 7.23 5.68 -13.87
N SER A 206 6.50 5.82 -14.98
CA SER A 206 7.08 6.09 -16.29
C SER A 206 7.64 7.51 -16.38
N ALA A 207 7.07 8.44 -15.59
CA ALA A 207 7.52 9.82 -15.52
C ALA A 207 8.96 9.90 -14.95
N PRO A 208 9.88 10.61 -15.63
CA PRO A 208 11.28 10.69 -15.19
C PRO A 208 11.49 11.18 -13.76
N ALA A 209 10.59 12.03 -13.26
CA ALA A 209 10.67 12.56 -11.90
C ALA A 209 10.32 11.53 -10.81
N LEU A 210 9.51 10.51 -11.12
CA LEU A 210 9.10 9.47 -10.18
C LEU A 210 9.82 8.14 -10.37
N ARG A 211 10.37 7.88 -11.56
CA ARG A 211 11.14 6.67 -11.86
C ARG A 211 12.24 6.34 -10.83
N PRO A 212 12.96 7.30 -10.21
CA PRO A 212 13.95 6.98 -9.18
C PRO A 212 13.36 6.32 -7.93
N LEU A 213 12.05 6.39 -7.68
CA LEU A 213 11.40 5.66 -6.57
C LEU A 213 11.46 4.14 -6.72
N LEU A 214 11.74 3.62 -7.92
CA LEU A 214 11.88 2.19 -8.14
C LEU A 214 13.23 1.71 -7.59
N MET A 215 13.18 0.77 -6.65
CA MET A 215 14.39 0.09 -6.18
C MET A 215 14.99 -0.76 -7.32
N PRO A 216 16.33 -0.81 -7.45
CA PRO A 216 16.97 -1.77 -8.35
C PRO A 216 16.48 -3.20 -8.12
N GLY A 217 16.12 -3.89 -9.20
CA GLY A 217 15.52 -5.22 -9.18
C GLY A 217 13.98 -5.24 -9.11
N LEU A 218 13.33 -4.10 -8.88
CA LEU A 218 11.87 -3.95 -8.89
C LEU A 218 11.36 -3.14 -10.09
N GLU A 219 12.18 -2.95 -11.12
CA GLU A 219 11.80 -2.18 -12.30
C GLU A 219 10.71 -2.86 -13.12
N LEU A 220 10.72 -4.19 -13.23
CA LEU A 220 9.69 -4.94 -13.94
C LEU A 220 8.34 -4.93 -13.19
N PRO A 221 8.28 -5.26 -11.89
CA PRO A 221 7.03 -5.16 -11.13
C PRO A 221 6.65 -3.73 -10.76
N ARG A 222 7.46 -2.72 -11.10
CA ARG A 222 7.20 -1.29 -10.86
C ARG A 222 6.83 -0.98 -9.40
N THR A 223 7.37 -1.72 -8.44
CA THR A 223 6.99 -1.59 -7.02
C THR A 223 7.76 -0.45 -6.36
N VAL A 224 7.03 0.51 -5.79
CA VAL A 224 7.59 1.47 -4.82
C VAL A 224 7.60 0.84 -3.44
N LEU A 225 8.69 0.97 -2.70
CA LEU A 225 8.77 0.46 -1.33
C LEU A 225 8.13 1.45 -0.35
N GLU A 226 7.34 0.93 0.57
CA GLU A 226 6.69 1.70 1.63
C GLU A 226 7.70 2.38 2.56
N ALA A 227 8.86 1.76 2.76
CA ALA A 227 9.96 2.30 3.56
C ALA A 227 10.60 3.55 2.93
N ASP A 228 10.50 3.72 1.60
CA ASP A 228 10.97 4.92 0.91
C ASP A 228 9.96 6.09 1.06
N LEU A 229 8.73 5.82 1.49
CA LEU A 229 7.70 6.84 1.75
C LEU A 229 7.63 7.24 3.23
N GLY A 230 7.98 6.35 4.15
CA GLY A 230 7.95 6.65 5.57
C GLY A 230 8.23 5.43 6.44
N GLN A 231 7.82 5.49 7.71
CA GLN A 231 7.91 4.38 8.63
C GLN A 231 6.75 3.40 8.41
N PRO A 232 7.00 2.16 7.96
CA PRO A 232 5.95 1.17 7.78
C PRO A 232 5.40 0.73 9.14
N LEU A 233 4.07 0.57 9.23
CA LEU A 233 3.38 0.18 10.46
C LEU A 233 2.74 -1.21 10.36
N ALA A 234 2.05 -1.47 9.24
CA ALA A 234 1.33 -2.73 9.01
C ALA A 234 0.90 -2.87 7.55
N ASP A 235 0.65 -4.11 7.14
CA ASP A 235 -0.10 -4.39 5.93
C ASP A 235 -1.60 -4.28 6.19
N VAL A 236 -2.32 -3.69 5.25
CA VAL A 236 -3.77 -3.57 5.25
C VAL A 236 -4.29 -4.33 4.04
N ASN A 237 -5.07 -5.37 4.30
CA ASN A 237 -5.58 -6.26 3.29
C ASN A 237 -7.10 -6.17 3.23
N PHE A 238 -7.65 -6.03 2.05
CA PHE A 238 -9.08 -5.98 1.78
C PHE A 238 -9.46 -7.01 0.73
N PHE A 239 -10.34 -7.95 1.09
CA PHE A 239 -10.76 -9.00 0.18
C PHE A 239 -12.18 -8.76 -0.33
N GLY A 240 -12.28 -8.27 -1.57
CA GLY A 240 -13.55 -7.97 -2.24
C GLY A 240 -14.45 -9.20 -2.41
N GLU A 241 -13.84 -10.38 -2.55
CA GLU A 241 -14.51 -11.66 -2.75
C GLU A 241 -15.35 -12.12 -1.54
N LEU A 242 -15.16 -11.49 -0.38
CA LEU A 242 -15.97 -11.73 0.83
C LEU A 242 -17.34 -11.02 0.76
N ALA A 243 -18.05 -11.14 -0.37
CA ALA A 243 -19.27 -10.40 -0.70
C ALA A 243 -20.41 -10.53 0.35
N GLY A 244 -20.45 -11.60 1.13
CA GLY A 244 -21.42 -11.81 2.21
C GLY A 244 -21.09 -11.11 3.54
N ARG A 245 -19.98 -10.35 3.63
CA ARG A 245 -19.56 -9.62 4.83
C ARG A 245 -19.72 -8.12 4.65
N LYS A 246 -19.86 -7.37 5.74
CA LYS A 246 -19.82 -5.90 5.71
C LYS A 246 -18.44 -5.43 5.27
N SER A 247 -18.32 -4.28 4.59
CA SER A 247 -17.04 -3.77 4.07
C SER A 247 -15.92 -3.75 5.12
N ALA A 248 -16.19 -3.22 6.32
CA ALA A 248 -15.23 -3.18 7.43
C ALA A 248 -14.80 -4.58 7.95
N GLU A 249 -15.57 -5.63 7.67
CA GLU A 249 -15.26 -7.01 8.06
C GLU A 249 -14.42 -7.74 7.00
N ARG A 250 -14.26 -7.15 5.81
CA ARG A 250 -13.38 -7.62 4.74
C ARG A 250 -11.94 -7.11 4.88
N LEU A 251 -11.72 -6.18 5.81
CA LEU A 251 -10.43 -5.59 6.15
C LEU A 251 -9.68 -6.40 7.21
N PHE A 252 -8.38 -6.58 6.99
CA PHE A 252 -7.43 -7.26 7.87
C PHE A 252 -6.12 -6.47 7.97
N VAL A 253 -5.74 -6.09 9.18
CA VAL A 253 -4.48 -5.40 9.48
C VAL A 253 -3.47 -6.43 9.99
N CYS A 254 -2.37 -6.62 9.28
CA CYS A 254 -1.30 -7.56 9.62
C CYS A 254 -0.06 -6.77 10.05
N VAL A 255 0.39 -6.98 11.28
CA VAL A 255 1.56 -6.28 11.81
C VAL A 255 2.79 -7.16 11.58
N PRO A 256 3.91 -6.64 11.07
CA PRO A 256 5.15 -7.40 10.97
C PRO A 256 5.59 -7.95 12.34
N GLY A 257 5.91 -9.25 12.38
CA GLY A 257 6.39 -9.93 13.59
C GLY A 257 5.32 -10.29 14.63
N ASP A 258 4.02 -10.16 14.29
CA ASP A 258 2.88 -10.58 15.13
C ASP A 258 2.55 -12.07 14.97
#